data_AF-A0A9Q0X307-F1
#
_entry.id   AF-A0A9Q0X307-F1
#
_cell.length_a   1.000
_cell.length_b   1.000
_cell.length_c   1.000
_cell.angle_alpha   90.00
_cell.angle_beta   90.00
_cell.angle_gamma   90.00
#
_symmetry.space_group_name_H-M   'P 1'
#
loop_
_entity.id
_entity.type
_entity.pdbx_description
1 polymer ?
#
loop_
_entity_poly.entity_id
_entity_poly.type
_entity_poly.pdbx_seq_one_letter_code
_entity_poly.pdbx_strand_id
1 'polypeptide(L)'
;MPIDWEGYWGSGSDMPTMRMVEKVLSRLGSKVSVLNITQLSEYRKDGHPSIYRKFWETLSPKQLSNPKSYSDCIHWCLPGLPDVWNELLFHFL
;
A
#
# COMPACT_ATOMS: atom_id res chain seq x y z
N MET A 1 5.21 0.70 13.93
CA MET A 1 4.84 2.11 14.10
C MET A 1 4.92 2.78 12.75
N PRO A 2 3.95 3.66 12.44
CA PRO A 2 3.97 4.41 11.21
C PRO A 2 5.18 5.34 11.18
N ILE A 3 5.53 5.80 9.98
CA ILE A 3 6.49 6.88 9.82
C ILE A 3 5.81 8.17 10.30
N ASP A 4 6.51 8.93 11.12
CA ASP A 4 6.02 10.18 11.74
C ASP A 4 6.78 11.43 11.25
N TRP A 5 7.77 11.24 10.37
CA TRP A 5 8.50 12.33 9.75
C TRP A 5 7.64 13.05 8.70
N GLU A 6 7.26 14.28 9.01
CA GLU A 6 6.51 15.15 8.10
C GLU A 6 7.26 15.39 6.79
N GLY A 7 6.57 15.18 5.66
CA GLY A 7 7.13 15.31 4.32
C GLY A 7 7.84 14.05 3.81
N TYR A 8 7.76 12.93 4.54
CA TYR A 8 8.27 11.65 4.06
C TYR A 8 7.67 11.28 2.69
N TRP A 9 8.55 10.84 1.79
CA TRP A 9 8.18 10.22 0.52
C TRP A 9 8.98 8.93 0.34
N GLY A 10 8.27 7.81 0.23
CA GLY A 10 8.90 6.51 0.04
C GLY A 10 9.38 6.28 -1.40
N SER A 11 10.28 5.32 -1.57
CA SER A 11 10.80 4.91 -2.88
C SER A 11 10.03 3.75 -3.52
N GLY A 12 8.92 3.31 -2.90
CA GLY A 12 8.16 2.14 -3.36
C GLY A 12 7.21 2.46 -4.51
N SER A 13 6.76 3.71 -4.59
CA SER A 13 5.78 4.18 -5.58
C SER A 13 6.44 4.77 -6.83
N ASP A 14 5.92 4.40 -8.01
CA ASP A 14 6.40 4.91 -9.30
C ASP A 14 5.66 6.20 -9.71
N MET A 15 6.31 7.34 -9.47
CA MET A 15 5.75 8.67 -9.77
C MET A 15 5.38 8.88 -11.26
N PRO A 16 6.19 8.43 -12.24
CA PRO A 16 5.82 8.50 -13.64
C PRO A 16 4.50 7.81 -13.97
N THR A 17 4.25 6.61 -13.41
CA THR A 17 3.00 5.87 -13.63
C THR A 17 1.81 6.61 -13.03
N MET A 18 1.94 7.16 -11.81
CA MET A 18 0.84 7.93 -11.22
C MET A 18 0.47 9.16 -12.06
N ARG A 19 1.46 9.92 -12.53
CA ARG A 19 1.23 11.06 -13.43
C ARG A 19 0.62 10.62 -14.76
N MET A 20 0.96 9.44 -15.24
CA MET A 20 0.35 8.87 -16.44
C MET A 20 -1.13 8.57 -16.24
N VAL A 21 -1.51 8.03 -15.07
CA VAL A 21 -2.92 7.80 -14.71
C VAL A 21 -3.70 9.11 -14.76
N GLU A 22 -3.23 10.16 -14.09
CA GLU A 22 -3.86 11.50 -14.12
C GLU A 22 -4.03 12.02 -15.56
N LYS A 23 -2.99 11.88 -16.38
CA LYS A 23 -3.01 12.31 -17.78
C LYS A 23 -4.03 11.53 -18.61
N VAL A 24 -4.15 10.22 -18.44
CA VAL A 24 -5.12 9.40 -19.16
C VAL A 24 -6.54 9.77 -18.75
N LEU A 25 -6.78 9.92 -17.45
CA LEU A 25 -8.10 10.25 -16.92
C LEU A 25 -8.57 11.64 -17.36
N SER A 26 -7.66 12.61 -17.49
CA SER A 26 -7.99 13.95 -18.01
C SER A 26 -8.53 13.97 -19.45
N ARG A 27 -8.33 12.86 -20.20
CA ARG A 27 -8.75 12.71 -21.60
C ARG A 27 -10.00 11.86 -21.76
N LEU A 28 -10.51 11.27 -20.67
CA LEU A 28 -11.72 10.48 -20.73
C LEU A 28 -12.95 11.40 -20.84
N GLY A 29 -13.89 11.02 -21.71
CA GLY A 29 -15.20 11.69 -21.78
C GLY A 29 -16.12 11.35 -20.61
N SER A 30 -15.85 10.24 -19.90
CA SER A 30 -16.57 9.84 -18.69
C SER A 30 -15.99 10.53 -17.44
N LYS A 31 -16.86 10.83 -16.46
CA LYS A 31 -16.43 11.32 -15.15
C LYS A 31 -15.83 10.15 -14.35
N VAL A 32 -14.51 10.18 -14.17
CA VAL A 32 -13.77 9.24 -13.33
C VAL A 32 -13.01 10.05 -12.28
N SER A 33 -13.12 9.65 -11.02
CA SER A 33 -12.41 10.26 -9.90
C SER A 33 -11.37 9.29 -9.35
N VAL A 34 -10.20 9.83 -8.96
CA VAL A 34 -9.11 9.04 -8.36
C VAL A 34 -9.11 9.25 -6.87
N LEU A 35 -9.18 8.16 -6.12
CA LEU A 35 -8.86 8.18 -4.71
C LEU A 35 -7.34 8.03 -4.54
N ASN A 36 -6.64 9.15 -4.34
CA ASN A 36 -5.18 9.14 -4.18
C ASN A 36 -4.79 8.69 -2.77
N ILE A 37 -4.55 7.39 -2.63
CA ILE A 37 -4.12 6.75 -1.38
C ILE A 37 -2.60 6.59 -1.28
N THR A 38 -1.82 7.01 -2.27
CA THR A 38 -0.39 6.64 -2.35
C THR A 38 0.40 7.19 -1.18
N GLN A 39 0.38 8.51 -0.96
CA GLN A 39 1.25 9.14 0.04
C GLN A 39 0.88 8.70 1.46
N LEU A 40 -0.41 8.66 1.81
CA LEU A 40 -0.84 8.19 3.13
C LEU A 40 -0.44 6.72 3.37
N SER A 41 -0.44 5.89 2.31
CA SER A 41 -0.05 4.49 2.41
C SER A 41 1.46 4.32 2.59
N GLU A 42 2.28 5.20 2.00
CA GLU A 42 3.74 5.19 2.19
C GLU A 42 4.14 5.44 3.66
N TYR A 43 3.35 6.18 4.44
CA TYR A 43 3.59 6.34 5.89
C TYR A 43 3.37 5.06 6.70
N ARG A 44 2.68 4.05 6.13
CA ARG A 44 2.17 2.88 6.85
C ARG A 44 2.97 1.62 6.58
N LYS A 45 4.30 1.72 6.52
CA LYS A 45 5.19 0.54 6.38
C LYS A 45 4.97 -0.54 7.45
N ASP A 46 4.39 -0.17 8.58
CA ASP A 46 4.04 -1.07 9.67
C ASP A 46 2.73 -1.84 9.47
N GLY A 47 1.92 -1.48 8.47
CA GLY A 47 0.65 -2.16 8.15
C GLY A 47 0.79 -3.45 7.34
N HIS A 48 2.01 -3.81 6.94
CA HIS A 48 2.28 -5.02 6.16
C HIS A 48 2.35 -6.28 7.05
N PRO A 49 1.96 -7.46 6.53
CA PRO A 49 2.00 -8.71 7.29
C PRO A 49 3.42 -9.24 7.51
N SER A 50 4.43 -8.78 6.75
CA SER A 50 5.80 -9.28 6.85
C SER A 50 5.83 -10.82 6.75
N ILE A 51 6.38 -11.53 7.73
CA ILE A 51 6.45 -12.98 7.77
C ILE A 51 5.15 -13.65 8.26
N TYR A 52 4.15 -12.88 8.70
CA TYR A 52 2.91 -13.40 9.28
C TYR A 52 1.80 -13.63 8.24
N ARG A 53 2.12 -13.54 6.95
CA ARG A 53 1.18 -13.91 5.89
C ARG A 53 0.97 -15.42 5.82
N LYS A 54 -0.17 -15.84 5.26
CA LYS A 54 -0.38 -17.24 4.89
C LYS A 54 0.46 -17.57 3.65
N PHE A 55 1.41 -18.47 3.79
CA PHE A 55 2.15 -19.03 2.67
C PHE A 55 1.42 -20.27 2.15
N TRP A 56 1.57 -20.56 0.85
CA TRP A 56 1.06 -21.79 0.25
C TRP A 56 1.68 -23.04 0.88
N GLU A 57 2.93 -22.92 1.35
CA GLU A 57 3.65 -23.95 2.09
C GLU A 57 4.06 -23.42 3.47
N THR A 58 4.18 -24.30 4.45
CA THR A 58 4.61 -23.87 5.79
C THR A 58 6.10 -23.51 5.74
N LEU A 59 6.45 -22.26 6.09
CA LEU A 59 7.84 -21.85 6.15
C LEU A 59 8.58 -22.57 7.29
N SER A 60 9.78 -23.04 6.99
CA SER A 60 10.69 -23.58 7.99
C SER A 60 11.18 -22.47 8.95
N PRO A 61 11.62 -22.81 10.18
CA PRO A 61 12.20 -21.84 11.11
C PRO A 61 13.35 -21.02 10.51
N LYS A 62 14.16 -21.63 9.63
CA LYS A 62 15.27 -20.95 8.93
C LYS A 62 14.77 -19.88 7.96
N GLN A 63 13.64 -20.11 7.30
CA GLN A 63 13.05 -19.12 6.39
C GLN A 63 12.42 -17.98 7.18
N LEU A 64 11.73 -18.29 8.29
CA LEU A 64 11.19 -17.28 9.20
C LEU A 64 12.28 -16.40 9.82
N SER A 65 13.48 -16.95 10.05
CA SER A 65 14.64 -16.16 10.50
C SER A 65 15.26 -15.24 9.45
N ASN A 66 14.80 -15.30 8.18
CA ASN A 66 15.25 -14.43 7.10
C ASN A 66 14.10 -13.54 6.58
N PRO A 67 13.66 -12.55 7.37
CA PRO A 67 12.55 -11.67 6.99
C PRO A 67 12.84 -10.88 5.71
N LYS A 68 14.10 -10.61 5.36
CA LYS A 68 14.45 -9.88 4.14
C LYS A 68 14.01 -10.60 2.86
N SER A 69 14.02 -11.93 2.86
CA SER A 69 13.64 -12.74 1.70
C SER A 69 12.20 -13.25 1.75
N TYR A 70 11.61 -13.34 2.95
CA TYR A 70 10.30 -13.98 3.14
C TYR A 70 9.20 -13.03 3.62
N SER A 71 9.51 -11.77 3.93
CA SER A 71 8.49 -10.78 4.26
C SER A 71 7.65 -10.43 3.04
N ASP A 72 6.35 -10.35 3.26
CA ASP A 72 5.44 -9.69 2.35
C ASP A 72 5.31 -8.20 2.72
N CYS A 73 5.79 -7.36 1.81
CA CYS A 73 5.78 -5.90 1.92
C CYS A 73 4.83 -5.26 0.88
N ILE A 74 3.92 -6.04 0.30
CA ILE A 74 2.99 -5.59 -0.75
C ILE A 74 1.55 -5.62 -0.22
N HIS A 75 1.19 -6.68 0.49
CA HIS A 75 -0.16 -6.84 1.05
C HIS A 75 -0.29 -6.16 2.41
N TRP A 76 -1.53 -6.08 2.90
CA TRP A 76 -1.87 -5.38 4.14
C TRP A 76 -2.51 -6.33 5.15
N CYS A 77 -2.20 -6.13 6.42
CA CYS A 77 -2.95 -6.75 7.52
C CYS A 77 -4.39 -6.20 7.55
N LEU A 78 -5.31 -7.05 8.02
CA LEU A 78 -6.68 -6.66 8.37
C LEU A 78 -6.97 -7.03 9.84
N PRO A 79 -7.58 -6.14 10.64
CA PRO A 79 -7.88 -4.74 10.31
C PRO A 79 -6.61 -3.91 10.09
N GLY A 80 -6.67 -2.86 9.27
CA GLY A 80 -5.48 -2.09 8.89
C GLY A 80 -5.70 -0.99 7.86
N LEU A 81 -4.65 -0.70 7.09
CA LEU A 81 -4.64 0.40 6.12
C LEU A 81 -5.79 0.36 5.10
N PRO A 82 -6.20 -0.81 4.55
CA PRO A 82 -7.32 -0.87 3.62
C PRO A 82 -8.65 -0.40 4.22
N ASP A 83 -8.83 -0.45 5.54
CA ASP A 83 -10.04 0.05 6.19
C ASP A 83 -10.14 1.58 6.03
N VAL A 84 -9.02 2.29 6.16
CA VAL A 84 -8.95 3.76 5.91
C VAL A 84 -9.25 4.09 4.45
N TRP A 85 -8.80 3.26 3.50
CA TRP A 85 -9.16 3.46 2.10
C TRP A 85 -10.67 3.31 1.87
N ASN A 86 -11.29 2.35 2.54
CA ASN A 86 -12.74 2.15 2.49
C ASN A 86 -13.51 3.30 3.14
N GLU A 87 -13.02 3.85 4.25
CA GLU A 87 -13.60 5.04 4.89
C GLU A 87 -13.54 6.26 3.97
N LEU A 88 -12.41 6.48 3.29
CA LEU A 88 -12.27 7.56 2.31
C LEU A 88 -13.20 7.37 1.11
N LEU A 89 -13.33 6.13 0.62
CA LEU A 89 -14.27 5.81 -0.45
C LEU A 89 -15.72 6.05 0.00
N PHE A 90 -16.08 5.61 1.20
CA PHE A 90 -17.42 5.80 1.75
C PHE A 90 -17.77 7.28 1.91
N HIS A 91 -16.80 8.12 2.28
CA HIS A 91 -17.00 9.57 2.34
C HIS A 91 -17.10 10.24 0.96
N PHE A 92 -16.49 9.64 -0.07
CA PHE A 92 -16.50 10.16 -1.44
C PHE A 92 -17.81 9.87 -2.19
N LEU A 93 -18.50 8.78 -1.83
CA LEU A 93 -19.78 8.34 -2.42
C LEU A 93 -20.97 9.09 -1.81
#